data_AF-A0A0B2VDE3-F1
#
_entry.id   AF-A0A0B2VDE3-F1
#
_cell.length_a   1.000
_cell.length_b   1.000
_cell.length_c   1.000
_cell.angle_alpha   90.00
_cell.angle_beta   90.00
_cell.angle_gamma   90.00
#
_symmetry.space_group_name_H-M   'P 1'
#
loop_
_entity.id
_entity.type
_entity.pdbx_description
1 polymer ?
#
loop_
_entity_poly.entity_id
_entity_poly.type
_entity_poly.pdbx_seq_one_letter_code
_entity_poly.pdbx_strand_id
1 'polypeptide(L)'
;MVDCGNTLTLEQQEGANPPTVNFDGQANALYTFIMMGPQFDGMTGMATNNVSVHWLVVDIPGNNLAGVAVREGQGQQCADTARDYATNCAAFAYLCGNATYEEALRTRCQVTCRFCSGCNFHADGIVPRFMPLAPSRRLSVRFEGGAMVDCGNTLTLEQQEGANPPTVNFDGQANALYTFIMMGPQFDGMTGMATNNVSVHWLVVDIPGNNLAGGRTLADYQRAVPFPNTGLQSYVFSLLAVKVAVREGQGQQCADTARDYATNCAAFAYLCGNATYEEALRTRCQVTCRFCSGCNFHADGIVPRFMPLAPSRRLSVRFEGGAMVDCGNTLTLEQQEGANPPTVNFDGQANALYTFIMMGPQFDGMTGMATNNVSVHWLVVDIPGNNLAGGRTLADYQRAVPFPNTGLQSYVFAIYRQVERLADMNFPNRENFNAIAFASARNLGYPYAGNYFRMQLQ
;
A
#
# COMPACT_ATOMS: atom_id res chain seq x y z
N MET A 1 -22.40 5.59 -17.19
CA MET A 1 -21.17 5.91 -16.45
C MET A 1 -21.53 6.09 -14.99
N VAL A 2 -20.82 5.42 -14.10
CA VAL A 2 -20.97 5.61 -12.65
C VAL A 2 -19.89 6.60 -12.24
N ASP A 3 -20.31 7.76 -11.74
CA ASP A 3 -19.45 8.71 -11.03
C ASP A 3 -19.80 8.61 -9.54
N CYS A 4 -18.87 8.91 -8.65
CA CYS A 4 -18.99 8.67 -7.21
C CYS A 4 -20.33 9.20 -6.66
N GLY A 5 -21.17 8.32 -6.12
CA GLY A 5 -22.47 8.66 -5.53
C GLY A 5 -23.70 8.44 -6.43
N ASN A 6 -23.53 7.93 -7.66
CA ASN A 6 -24.67 7.60 -8.53
C ASN A 6 -25.37 6.31 -8.10
N THR A 7 -26.71 6.35 -8.02
CA THR A 7 -27.57 5.18 -7.86
C THR A 7 -28.00 4.67 -9.24
N LEU A 8 -27.76 3.40 -9.54
CA LEU A 8 -28.20 2.77 -10.79
C LEU A 8 -29.49 1.97 -10.58
N THR A 9 -30.43 2.04 -11.53
CA THR A 9 -31.60 1.15 -11.56
C THR A 9 -31.22 -0.24 -12.08
N LEU A 10 -32.06 -1.26 -11.84
CA LEU A 10 -31.82 -2.63 -12.31
C LEU A 10 -31.69 -2.70 -13.85
N GLU A 11 -32.59 -2.03 -14.58
CA GLU A 11 -32.54 -1.92 -16.05
C GLU A 11 -31.25 -1.26 -16.57
N GLN A 12 -30.63 -0.36 -15.79
CA GLN A 12 -29.35 0.26 -16.15
C GLN A 12 -28.15 -0.66 -15.90
N GLN A 13 -28.34 -1.73 -15.12
CA GLN A 13 -27.34 -2.76 -14.84
C GLN A 13 -27.50 -4.00 -15.75
N GLU A 14 -28.67 -4.17 -16.37
CA GLU A 14 -28.98 -5.28 -17.28
C GLU A 14 -28.34 -5.07 -18.67
N GLY A 15 -27.20 -5.70 -18.90
CA GLY A 15 -26.52 -5.76 -20.20
C GLY A 15 -25.74 -7.06 -20.36
N ALA A 16 -25.68 -7.59 -21.58
CA ALA A 16 -25.01 -8.87 -21.88
C ALA A 16 -23.47 -8.84 -21.74
N ASN A 17 -22.88 -7.66 -21.53
CA ASN A 17 -21.44 -7.44 -21.42
C ASN A 17 -21.09 -6.87 -20.04
N PRO A 18 -19.96 -7.28 -19.43
CA PRO A 18 -19.51 -6.71 -18.17
C PRO A 18 -19.25 -5.20 -18.29
N PRO A 19 -19.46 -4.42 -17.20
CA PRO A 19 -19.23 -2.99 -17.23
C PRO A 19 -17.76 -2.66 -17.51
N THR A 20 -17.52 -1.64 -18.34
CA THR A 20 -16.17 -1.12 -18.56
C THR A 20 -15.75 -0.26 -17.38
N VAL A 21 -14.69 -0.65 -16.68
CA VAL A 21 -14.06 0.19 -15.64
C VAL A 21 -12.81 0.80 -16.24
N ASN A 22 -12.82 2.13 -16.29
CA ASN A 22 -11.65 2.94 -16.60
C ASN A 22 -11.20 3.57 -15.29
N PHE A 23 -9.91 3.45 -14.99
CA PHE A 23 -9.30 4.08 -13.84
C PHE A 23 -7.94 4.61 -14.27
N ASP A 24 -7.46 5.68 -13.65
CA ASP A 24 -6.16 6.26 -13.97
C ASP A 24 -5.03 5.40 -13.41
N GLY A 25 -4.78 4.27 -14.06
CA GLY A 25 -3.70 3.35 -13.77
C GLY A 25 -2.37 3.80 -14.37
N GLN A 26 -1.28 3.50 -13.67
CA GLN A 26 0.08 3.74 -14.13
C GLN A 26 0.51 2.64 -15.11
N ALA A 27 1.26 3.01 -16.14
CA ALA A 27 1.95 2.04 -16.99
C ALA A 27 2.87 1.14 -16.13
N ASN A 28 2.74 -0.18 -16.28
CA ASN A 28 3.51 -1.23 -15.56
C ASN A 28 3.18 -1.42 -14.07
N ALA A 29 2.08 -0.85 -13.56
CA ALA A 29 1.51 -1.24 -12.26
C ALA A 29 0.44 -2.33 -12.45
N LEU A 30 0.33 -3.19 -11.45
CA LEU A 30 -0.72 -4.22 -11.36
C LEU A 30 -1.77 -3.76 -10.37
N TYR A 31 -3.01 -3.68 -10.82
CA TYR A 31 -4.14 -3.26 -9.99
C TYR A 31 -5.05 -4.42 -9.65
N THR A 32 -5.62 -4.36 -8.46
CA THR A 32 -6.72 -5.22 -8.04
C THR A 32 -7.99 -4.39 -7.98
N PHE A 33 -8.96 -4.75 -8.80
CA PHE A 33 -10.30 -4.21 -8.77
C PHE A 33 -11.22 -5.18 -8.00
N ILE A 34 -11.93 -4.65 -7.01
CA ILE A 34 -12.93 -5.40 -6.25
C ILE A 34 -14.23 -4.61 -6.26
N MET A 35 -15.24 -5.11 -6.95
CA MET A 35 -16.62 -4.64 -6.83
C MET A 35 -17.29 -5.37 -5.68
N MET A 36 -17.68 -4.58 -4.70
CA MET A 36 -18.29 -5.02 -3.45
C MET A 36 -19.69 -4.44 -3.33
N GLY A 37 -20.63 -5.24 -2.83
CA GLY A 37 -22.00 -4.81 -2.55
C GLY A 37 -22.46 -5.32 -1.19
N PRO A 38 -23.48 -4.70 -0.58
CA PRO A 38 -24.07 -5.21 0.64
C PRO A 38 -24.64 -6.62 0.39
N GLN A 39 -24.36 -7.55 1.30
CA GLN A 39 -25.02 -8.84 1.29
C GLN A 39 -26.42 -8.71 1.90
N PHE A 40 -27.43 -9.27 1.25
CA PHE A 40 -28.81 -9.26 1.72
C PHE A 40 -29.18 -10.62 2.32
N ASP A 41 -29.90 -10.61 3.43
CA ASP A 41 -30.52 -11.79 4.01
C ASP A 41 -31.66 -12.27 3.09
N GLY A 42 -31.59 -13.50 2.60
CA GLY A 42 -32.57 -14.05 1.66
C GLY A 42 -33.96 -14.31 2.26
N MET A 43 -34.11 -14.32 3.59
CA MET A 43 -35.41 -14.44 4.26
C MET A 43 -36.04 -13.08 4.57
N THR A 44 -35.23 -12.10 4.96
CA THR A 44 -35.74 -10.78 5.41
C THR A 44 -35.58 -9.68 4.37
N GLY A 45 -34.76 -9.88 3.34
CA GLY A 45 -34.40 -8.88 2.32
C GLY A 45 -33.59 -7.70 2.87
N MET A 46 -33.18 -7.74 4.14
CA MET A 46 -32.42 -6.65 4.77
C MET A 46 -30.93 -6.77 4.45
N ALA A 47 -30.29 -5.61 4.27
CA ALA A 47 -28.84 -5.55 4.17
C ALA A 47 -28.22 -6.00 5.51
N THR A 48 -27.28 -6.93 5.43
CA THR A 48 -26.48 -7.38 6.56
C THR A 48 -25.23 -6.50 6.69
N ASN A 49 -24.47 -6.64 7.77
CA ASN A 49 -23.16 -6.00 7.91
C ASN A 49 -22.08 -6.64 7.01
N ASN A 50 -22.48 -7.55 6.12
CA ASN A 50 -21.56 -8.30 5.27
C ASN A 50 -21.48 -7.70 3.87
N VAL A 51 -20.41 -8.06 3.18
CA VAL A 51 -20.09 -7.57 1.85
C VAL A 51 -19.96 -8.76 0.89
N SER A 52 -20.72 -8.74 -0.20
CA SER A 52 -20.58 -9.68 -1.32
C SER A 52 -19.63 -9.10 -2.35
N VAL A 53 -18.72 -9.92 -2.87
CA VAL A 53 -17.88 -9.53 -4.01
C VAL A 53 -18.60 -9.95 -5.28
N HIS A 54 -19.06 -8.96 -6.05
CA HIS A 54 -19.71 -9.19 -7.32
C HIS A 54 -18.70 -9.34 -8.46
N TRP A 55 -17.51 -8.74 -8.32
CA TRP A 55 -16.48 -8.80 -9.33
C TRP A 55 -15.09 -8.61 -8.71
N LEU A 56 -14.17 -9.56 -8.93
CA LEU A 56 -12.77 -9.46 -8.53
C LEU A 56 -11.90 -9.63 -9.78
N VAL A 57 -11.07 -8.63 -10.07
CA VAL A 57 -10.05 -8.71 -11.12
C VAL A 57 -8.72 -8.33 -10.48
N VAL A 58 -7.73 -9.21 -10.56
CA VAL A 58 -6.37 -8.94 -10.06
C VAL A 58 -5.41 -8.82 -11.22
N ASP A 59 -4.22 -8.29 -10.95
CA ASP A 59 -3.13 -8.14 -11.92
C ASP A 59 -3.52 -7.34 -13.19
N ILE A 60 -4.37 -6.33 -13.06
CA ILE A 60 -4.76 -5.46 -14.18
C ILE A 60 -3.55 -4.61 -14.58
N PRO A 61 -3.00 -4.76 -15.79
CA PRO A 61 -1.87 -3.95 -16.23
C PRO A 61 -2.35 -2.58 -16.73
N GLY A 62 -1.87 -1.49 -16.13
CA GLY A 62 -2.21 -0.15 -16.62
C GLY A 62 -3.62 0.29 -16.24
N ASN A 63 -4.35 0.89 -17.17
CA ASN A 63 -5.52 1.75 -16.93
C ASN A 63 -6.85 1.29 -17.57
N ASN A 64 -6.95 0.06 -18.07
CA ASN A 64 -8.13 -0.39 -18.81
C ASN A 64 -8.50 -1.87 -18.57
N LEU A 65 -9.73 -2.12 -18.12
CA LEU A 65 -10.30 -3.48 -18.03
C LEU A 65 -10.77 -4.05 -19.37
N ALA A 66 -11.12 -3.21 -20.36
CA ALA A 66 -11.61 -3.63 -21.67
C ALA A 66 -10.54 -4.32 -22.55
N GLY A 67 -9.29 -4.33 -22.09
CA GLY A 67 -8.14 -4.93 -22.76
C GLY A 67 -7.59 -6.19 -22.07
N VAL A 68 -8.25 -6.75 -21.06
CA VAL A 68 -7.86 -8.03 -20.45
C VAL A 68 -8.27 -9.18 -21.38
N ALA A 69 -7.80 -9.16 -22.63
CA ALA A 69 -7.17 -10.37 -23.12
C ALA A 69 -6.00 -10.58 -22.17
N VAL A 70 -5.88 -11.76 -21.56
CA VAL A 70 -4.69 -12.22 -20.86
C VAL A 70 -3.50 -11.84 -21.74
N ARG A 71 -2.86 -10.69 -21.46
CA ARG A 71 -1.61 -10.37 -22.13
C ARG A 71 -0.65 -11.34 -21.48
N GLU A 72 -0.27 -12.34 -22.26
CA GLU A 72 0.82 -13.27 -22.00
C GLU A 72 2.10 -12.47 -21.71
N GLY A 73 2.17 -11.88 -20.52
CA GLY A 73 3.42 -11.51 -19.88
C GLY A 73 4.07 -12.82 -19.49
N GLN A 74 5.32 -13.01 -19.90
CA GLN A 74 6.09 -14.24 -19.76
C GLN A 74 6.48 -14.61 -18.31
N GLY A 75 5.57 -14.46 -17.34
CA GLY A 75 5.67 -15.09 -16.03
C GLY A 75 4.93 -16.42 -16.06
N GLN A 76 5.63 -17.55 -16.19
CA GLN A 76 5.00 -18.86 -16.13
C GLN A 76 4.14 -19.02 -14.86
N GLN A 77 2.87 -19.35 -15.06
CA GLN A 77 1.85 -19.60 -14.04
C GLN A 77 2.24 -20.81 -13.18
N CYS A 78 1.96 -20.76 -11.88
CA CYS A 78 2.08 -21.92 -11.01
C CYS A 78 1.10 -23.01 -11.46
N ALA A 79 1.63 -24.16 -11.88
CA ALA A 79 0.84 -25.34 -12.19
C ALA A 79 0.61 -26.18 -10.92
N ASP A 80 -0.35 -27.10 -10.95
CA ASP A 80 -0.63 -28.01 -9.83
C ASP A 80 0.60 -28.85 -9.43
N THR A 81 1.50 -29.12 -10.38
CA THR A 81 2.79 -29.78 -10.15
C THR A 81 3.96 -28.81 -10.34
N ALA A 82 4.61 -28.44 -9.22
CA ALA A 82 5.83 -27.62 -9.26
C ALA A 82 7.03 -28.42 -9.76
N ARG A 83 7.90 -27.77 -10.56
CA ARG A 83 9.20 -28.32 -10.95
C ARG A 83 10.27 -27.25 -11.06
N ASP A 84 11.52 -27.61 -10.77
CA ASP A 84 12.67 -26.77 -11.11
C ASP A 84 12.98 -26.95 -12.60
N TYR A 85 12.90 -25.85 -13.35
CA TYR A 85 13.19 -25.82 -14.78
C TYR A 85 14.67 -25.59 -15.06
N ALA A 86 15.39 -24.95 -14.13
CA ALA A 86 16.82 -24.77 -14.21
C ALA A 86 17.56 -25.84 -13.40
N THR A 87 18.69 -26.29 -13.94
CA THR A 87 19.51 -27.35 -13.33
C THR A 87 20.42 -26.84 -12.20
N ASN A 88 20.58 -25.52 -12.07
CA ASN A 88 21.47 -24.87 -11.10
C ASN A 88 20.74 -24.24 -9.91
N CYS A 89 19.46 -24.55 -9.70
CA CYS A 89 18.63 -23.93 -8.66
C CYS A 89 19.22 -24.06 -7.25
N ALA A 90 19.82 -25.20 -6.91
CA ALA A 90 20.46 -25.40 -5.60
C ALA A 90 21.57 -24.37 -5.30
N ALA A 91 22.31 -23.93 -6.32
CA ALA A 91 23.36 -22.93 -6.17
C ALA A 91 22.80 -21.53 -5.88
N PHE A 92 21.55 -21.26 -6.28
CA PHE A 92 20.87 -19.97 -6.09
C PHE A 92 19.80 -20.02 -4.99
N ALA A 93 19.72 -21.10 -4.21
CA ALA A 93 18.73 -21.26 -3.16
C ALA A 93 18.76 -20.11 -2.12
N TYR A 94 19.93 -19.52 -1.89
CA TYR A 94 20.11 -18.37 -0.99
C TYR A 94 19.39 -17.10 -1.46
N LEU A 95 19.01 -17.02 -2.74
CA LEU A 95 18.30 -15.89 -3.33
C LEU A 95 16.77 -16.05 -3.32
N CYS A 96 16.23 -17.19 -2.89
CA CYS A 96 14.79 -17.46 -2.93
C CYS A 96 13.93 -16.49 -2.10
N GLY A 97 14.53 -15.79 -1.12
CA GLY A 97 13.88 -14.73 -0.36
C GLY A 97 14.13 -13.31 -0.89
N ASN A 98 14.86 -13.16 -2.00
CA ASN A 98 15.28 -11.87 -2.52
C ASN A 98 14.28 -11.34 -3.56
N ALA A 99 13.68 -10.18 -3.28
CA ALA A 99 12.68 -9.53 -4.13
C ALA A 99 13.13 -9.34 -5.59
N THR A 100 14.41 -9.01 -5.81
CA THR A 100 14.98 -8.75 -7.15
C THR A 100 15.04 -10.01 -8.00
N TYR A 101 15.35 -11.15 -7.39
CA TYR A 101 15.50 -12.42 -8.11
C TYR A 101 14.24 -13.28 -8.07
N GLU A 102 13.22 -12.85 -7.32
CA GLU A 102 12.01 -13.63 -7.09
C GLU A 102 11.31 -14.01 -8.40
N GLU A 103 11.17 -13.09 -9.36
CA GLU A 103 10.52 -13.38 -10.65
C GLU A 103 11.29 -14.40 -11.48
N ALA A 104 12.61 -14.25 -11.57
CA ALA A 104 13.49 -15.18 -12.28
C ALA A 104 13.51 -16.56 -11.60
N LEU A 105 13.52 -16.61 -10.28
CA LEU A 105 13.51 -17.86 -9.51
C LEU A 105 12.13 -18.51 -9.50
N ARG A 106 11.04 -17.75 -9.59
CA ARG A 106 9.67 -18.26 -9.71
C ARG A 106 9.44 -18.99 -11.03
N THR A 107 10.05 -18.51 -12.11
CA THR A 107 9.94 -19.16 -13.42
C THR A 107 10.90 -20.34 -13.59
N ARG A 108 12.00 -20.39 -12.83
CA ARG A 108 13.08 -21.36 -13.06
C ARG A 108 13.33 -22.36 -11.93
N CYS A 109 13.02 -22.01 -10.68
CA CYS A 109 13.43 -22.73 -9.47
C CYS A 109 12.28 -22.89 -8.47
N GLN A 110 11.13 -23.37 -8.96
CA GLN A 110 9.90 -23.45 -8.20
C GLN A 110 10.02 -24.34 -6.96
N VAL A 111 10.53 -25.56 -7.11
CA VAL A 111 10.66 -26.52 -6.00
C VAL A 111 11.75 -26.06 -5.04
N THR A 112 12.92 -25.68 -5.56
CA THR A 112 14.05 -25.23 -4.73
C THR A 112 13.67 -24.03 -3.87
N CYS A 113 12.96 -23.05 -4.43
CA CYS A 113 12.51 -21.87 -3.70
C CYS A 113 11.15 -22.02 -3.01
N ARG A 114 10.56 -23.22 -3.05
CA ARG A 114 9.22 -23.52 -2.53
C ARG A 114 8.13 -22.60 -3.10
N PHE A 115 8.33 -22.11 -4.32
CA PHE A 115 7.29 -21.44 -5.08
C PHE A 115 6.32 -22.46 -5.69
N CYS A 116 5.08 -22.03 -5.93
CA CYS A 116 4.04 -22.87 -6.55
C CYS A 116 3.78 -24.15 -5.75
N SER A 117 3.81 -24.04 -4.42
CA SER A 117 3.72 -25.16 -3.48
C SER A 117 2.33 -25.82 -3.48
N GLY A 118 2.06 -26.66 -4.48
CA GLY A 118 1.37 -27.95 -4.41
C GLY A 118 0.05 -28.06 -3.64
N CYS A 119 -0.92 -27.16 -3.86
CA CYS A 119 -2.30 -27.37 -3.37
C CYS A 119 -3.31 -27.69 -4.49
N ASN A 120 -2.88 -28.20 -5.65
CA ASN A 120 -3.76 -28.59 -6.75
C ASN A 120 -4.89 -27.58 -7.06
N PHE A 121 -4.60 -26.28 -7.01
CA PHE A 121 -5.62 -25.23 -7.06
C PHE A 121 -6.48 -25.27 -8.33
N HIS A 122 -5.96 -25.79 -9.44
CA HIS A 122 -6.74 -26.00 -10.65
C HIS A 122 -7.63 -27.24 -10.55
N ALA A 123 -7.09 -28.38 -10.12
CA ALA A 123 -7.88 -29.60 -9.94
C ALA A 123 -9.00 -29.45 -8.89
N ASP A 124 -8.77 -28.65 -7.85
CA ASP A 124 -9.74 -28.38 -6.78
C ASP A 124 -10.76 -27.28 -7.17
N GLY A 125 -10.69 -26.75 -8.40
CA GLY A 125 -11.62 -25.74 -8.91
C GLY A 125 -11.51 -24.39 -8.20
N ILE A 126 -10.41 -24.14 -7.48
CA ILE A 126 -10.15 -22.87 -6.82
C ILE A 126 -9.76 -21.79 -7.84
N VAL A 127 -8.95 -22.17 -8.83
CA VAL A 127 -8.63 -21.35 -10.00
C VAL A 127 -9.48 -21.83 -11.17
N PRO A 128 -10.25 -20.97 -11.86
CA PRO A 128 -10.30 -19.50 -11.73
C PRO A 128 -11.36 -18.97 -10.75
N ARG A 129 -12.13 -19.85 -10.08
CA ARG A 129 -13.38 -19.47 -9.37
C ARG A 129 -13.17 -18.44 -8.25
N PHE A 130 -12.20 -18.67 -7.37
CA PHE A 130 -11.91 -17.79 -6.24
C PHE A 130 -10.77 -16.81 -6.54
N MET A 131 -9.89 -17.18 -7.46
CA MET A 131 -8.77 -16.35 -7.89
C MET A 131 -8.37 -16.74 -9.32
N PRO A 132 -7.96 -15.78 -10.17
CA PRO A 132 -7.68 -16.08 -11.58
C PRO A 132 -6.34 -16.80 -11.78
N LEU A 133 -5.44 -16.79 -10.78
CA LEU A 133 -4.13 -17.43 -10.85
C LEU A 133 -3.81 -18.14 -9.53
N ALA A 134 -3.13 -19.28 -9.62
CA ALA A 134 -2.63 -19.99 -8.45
C ALA A 134 -1.54 -19.18 -7.72
N PRO A 135 -1.52 -19.18 -6.38
CA PRO A 135 -0.60 -18.37 -5.60
C PRO A 135 0.84 -18.92 -5.68
N SER A 136 1.80 -18.00 -5.67
CA SER A 136 3.22 -18.35 -5.69
C SER A 136 3.76 -18.88 -4.37
N ARG A 137 3.08 -18.62 -3.24
CA ARG A 137 3.47 -19.04 -1.89
C ARG A 137 2.24 -19.45 -1.08
N ARG A 138 2.44 -20.30 -0.08
CA ARG A 138 1.39 -20.70 0.88
C ARG A 138 1.36 -19.76 2.09
N LEU A 139 0.15 -19.45 2.54
CA LEU A 139 -0.10 -18.83 3.83
C LEU A 139 -0.17 -19.89 4.92
N SER A 140 0.23 -19.53 6.13
CA SER A 140 0.05 -20.36 7.31
C SER A 140 -1.13 -19.82 8.12
N VAL A 141 -2.27 -20.50 8.08
CA VAL A 141 -3.46 -20.13 8.86
C VAL A 141 -3.65 -21.13 9.99
N ARG A 142 -3.75 -20.64 11.23
CA ARG A 142 -3.88 -21.43 12.46
C ARG A 142 -5.06 -20.95 13.29
N PHE A 143 -5.99 -21.85 13.61
CA PHE A 143 -7.08 -21.59 14.55
C PHE A 143 -6.59 -21.69 16.00
N GLU A 144 -7.32 -21.07 16.92
CA GLU A 144 -6.99 -21.01 18.36
C GLU A 144 -6.87 -22.41 18.98
N GLY A 145 -7.75 -23.34 18.60
CA GLY A 145 -7.69 -24.77 18.98
C GLY A 145 -6.50 -25.54 18.38
N GLY A 146 -5.63 -24.90 17.60
CA GLY A 146 -4.43 -25.49 17.02
C GLY A 146 -4.60 -26.15 15.66
N ALA A 147 -5.83 -26.21 15.13
CA ALA A 147 -6.08 -26.68 13.77
C ALA A 147 -5.42 -25.76 12.74
N MET A 148 -4.87 -26.36 11.68
CA MET A 148 -4.16 -25.64 10.61
C MET A 148 -4.91 -25.81 9.29
N VAL A 149 -4.89 -24.77 8.45
CA VAL A 149 -5.31 -24.89 7.04
C VAL A 149 -4.14 -25.46 6.24
N ASP A 150 -4.38 -26.59 5.56
CA ASP A 150 -3.39 -27.31 4.78
C ASP A 150 -4.03 -27.87 3.50
N CYS A 151 -3.76 -27.23 2.36
CA CYS A 151 -4.14 -27.63 0.99
C CYS A 151 -5.32 -28.63 0.88
N GLY A 152 -6.56 -28.13 0.96
CA GLY A 152 -7.76 -28.96 0.75
C GLY A 152 -8.15 -29.84 1.94
N ASN A 153 -7.48 -29.72 3.09
CA ASN A 153 -7.90 -30.43 4.29
C ASN A 153 -9.31 -30.03 4.73
N THR A 154 -10.06 -31.00 5.25
CA THR A 154 -11.37 -30.76 5.82
C THR A 154 -11.23 -30.36 7.29
N LEU A 155 -11.86 -29.23 7.67
CA LEU A 155 -11.92 -28.76 9.05
C LEU A 155 -13.36 -28.79 9.55
N THR A 156 -13.58 -29.31 10.76
CA THR A 156 -14.89 -29.29 11.44
C THR A 156 -15.18 -27.91 12.04
N LEU A 157 -16.45 -27.64 12.39
CA LEU A 157 -16.81 -26.39 13.08
C LEU A 157 -16.09 -26.26 14.43
N GLU A 158 -15.96 -27.35 15.18
CA GLU A 158 -15.24 -27.41 16.46
C GLU A 158 -13.75 -27.06 16.30
N GLN A 159 -13.12 -27.55 15.22
CA GLN A 159 -11.72 -27.21 14.93
C GLN A 159 -11.51 -25.73 14.56
N GLN A 160 -12.59 -25.03 14.18
CA GLN A 160 -12.60 -23.60 13.90
C GLN A 160 -13.07 -22.75 15.09
N GLU A 161 -13.40 -23.37 16.24
CA GLU A 161 -13.84 -22.64 17.43
C GLU A 161 -12.70 -21.84 18.07
N GLY A 162 -13.07 -20.67 18.58
CA GLY A 162 -12.18 -19.69 19.19
C GLY A 162 -12.91 -18.39 19.45
N ALA A 163 -12.42 -17.62 20.41
CA ALA A 163 -12.92 -16.27 20.67
C ALA A 163 -12.34 -15.26 19.67
N ASN A 164 -11.21 -15.60 19.05
CA ASN A 164 -10.45 -14.73 18.16
C ASN A 164 -10.40 -15.28 16.72
N PRO A 165 -10.20 -14.40 15.72
CA PRO A 165 -9.88 -14.82 14.35
C PRO A 165 -8.62 -15.71 14.29
N PRO A 166 -8.49 -16.60 13.29
CA PRO A 166 -7.32 -17.43 13.14
C PRO A 166 -6.06 -16.57 12.92
N THR A 167 -4.94 -17.03 13.46
CA THR A 167 -3.63 -16.40 13.23
C THR A 167 -3.18 -16.70 11.81
N VAL A 168 -2.88 -15.65 11.04
CA VAL A 168 -2.36 -15.76 9.67
C VAL A 168 -0.91 -15.30 9.67
N ASN A 169 -0.01 -16.24 9.38
CA ASN A 169 1.42 -15.99 9.25
C ASN A 169 1.82 -16.08 7.78
N PHE A 170 2.62 -15.11 7.34
CA PHE A 170 3.13 -15.04 5.99
C PHE A 170 4.47 -14.30 5.95
N ASP A 171 5.33 -14.70 5.01
CA ASP A 171 6.63 -14.07 4.78
C ASP A 171 6.49 -12.89 3.83
N GLY A 172 5.79 -11.86 4.27
CA GLY A 172 5.75 -10.58 3.59
C GLY A 172 7.08 -9.85 3.68
N GLN A 173 7.39 -9.11 2.62
CA GLN A 173 8.45 -8.13 2.63
C GLN A 173 8.08 -7.00 3.58
N ALA A 174 8.98 -6.63 4.51
CA ALA A 174 8.77 -5.61 5.55
C ALA A 174 8.26 -4.24 5.03
N ASN A 175 8.37 -4.05 3.72
CA ASN A 175 8.20 -2.82 2.97
C ASN A 175 7.07 -2.92 1.92
N ALA A 176 6.26 -3.96 1.94
CA ALA A 176 5.14 -4.09 1.01
C ALA A 176 3.81 -3.95 1.75
N LEU A 177 2.81 -3.44 1.03
CA LEU A 177 1.43 -3.48 1.48
C LEU A 177 0.75 -4.73 0.92
N TYR A 178 -0.06 -5.37 1.74
CA TYR A 178 -0.82 -6.53 1.35
C TYR A 178 -2.31 -6.29 1.57
N THR A 179 -3.11 -6.98 0.77
CA THR A 179 -4.54 -7.17 1.01
C THR A 179 -4.77 -8.63 1.33
N PHE A 180 -5.34 -8.90 2.50
CA PHE A 180 -5.74 -10.23 2.91
C PHE A 180 -7.25 -10.37 2.71
N ILE A 181 -7.66 -11.50 2.14
CA ILE A 181 -9.05 -11.81 1.89
C ILE A 181 -9.33 -13.30 2.16
N MET A 182 -10.37 -13.57 2.94
CA MET A 182 -10.97 -14.90 3.08
C MET A 182 -12.26 -14.93 2.28
N MET A 183 -12.37 -15.89 1.37
CA MET A 183 -13.51 -16.06 0.47
C MET A 183 -14.16 -17.43 0.70
N GLY A 184 -15.48 -17.48 0.57
CA GLY A 184 -16.28 -18.70 0.63
C GLY A 184 -17.32 -18.72 -0.49
N PRO A 185 -18.02 -19.85 -0.67
CA PRO A 185 -19.16 -19.91 -1.59
C PRO A 185 -20.26 -18.97 -1.13
N GLN A 186 -20.85 -18.22 -2.07
CA GLN A 186 -22.09 -17.50 -1.80
C GLN A 186 -23.27 -18.46 -1.96
N PHE A 187 -24.15 -18.52 -0.96
CA PHE A 187 -25.38 -19.32 -1.02
C PHE A 187 -26.59 -18.45 -1.34
N ASP A 188 -27.51 -19.00 -2.13
CA ASP A 188 -28.83 -18.43 -2.33
C ASP A 188 -29.68 -18.68 -1.07
N GLY A 189 -30.16 -17.60 -0.45
CA GLY A 189 -30.93 -17.68 0.79
C GLY A 189 -32.32 -18.31 0.65
N MET A 190 -32.86 -18.46 -0.56
CA MET A 190 -34.13 -19.16 -0.79
C MET A 190 -33.95 -20.66 -1.02
N THR A 191 -32.89 -21.06 -1.74
CA THR A 191 -32.68 -22.45 -2.15
C THR A 191 -31.63 -23.17 -1.30
N GLY A 192 -30.81 -22.44 -0.55
CA GLY A 192 -29.68 -22.97 0.22
C GLY A 192 -28.54 -23.52 -0.65
N MET A 193 -28.63 -23.35 -1.98
CA MET A 193 -27.63 -23.86 -2.92
C MET A 193 -26.49 -22.86 -3.11
N ALA A 194 -25.27 -23.38 -3.28
CA ALA A 194 -24.11 -22.55 -3.62
C ALA A 194 -24.27 -21.99 -5.04
N THR A 195 -24.08 -20.69 -5.18
CA THR A 195 -24.05 -19.98 -6.45
C THR A 195 -22.62 -20.01 -7.03
N ASN A 196 -22.46 -19.52 -8.27
CA ASN A 196 -21.13 -19.33 -8.87
C ASN A 196 -20.35 -18.15 -8.26
N ASN A 197 -21.00 -17.35 -7.41
CA ASN A 197 -20.39 -16.18 -6.78
C ASN A 197 -19.66 -16.57 -5.48
N VAL A 198 -18.84 -15.63 -5.00
CA VAL A 198 -18.04 -15.78 -3.78
C VAL A 198 -18.43 -14.72 -2.75
N SER A 199 -18.52 -15.14 -1.49
CA SER A 199 -18.77 -14.27 -0.34
C SER A 199 -17.46 -13.97 0.39
N VAL A 200 -17.32 -12.75 0.89
CA VAL A 200 -16.16 -12.36 1.71
C VAL A 200 -16.46 -12.64 3.16
N HIS A 201 -15.59 -13.45 3.76
CA HIS A 201 -15.64 -13.80 5.18
C HIS A 201 -14.67 -13.00 6.01
N TRP A 202 -13.65 -12.39 5.42
CA TRP A 202 -12.70 -11.53 6.12
C TRP A 202 -11.93 -10.69 5.09
N LEU A 203 -11.85 -9.37 5.26
CA LEU A 203 -11.08 -8.50 4.38
C LEU A 203 -10.29 -7.46 5.18
N VAL A 204 -8.99 -7.49 5.00
CA VAL A 204 -8.05 -6.52 5.59
C VAL A 204 -7.19 -5.96 4.47
N VAL A 205 -7.16 -4.64 4.34
CA VAL A 205 -6.37 -3.92 3.33
C VAL A 205 -5.22 -3.15 4.00
N ASP A 206 -4.29 -2.65 3.19
CA ASP A 206 -3.20 -1.79 3.67
C ASP A 206 -2.31 -2.45 4.75
N ILE A 207 -2.13 -3.77 4.70
CA ILE A 207 -1.38 -4.55 5.69
C ILE A 207 0.13 -4.28 5.53
N PRO A 208 0.81 -3.70 6.53
CA PRO A 208 2.22 -3.39 6.44
C PRO A 208 3.09 -4.61 6.75
N GLY A 209 3.93 -5.00 5.80
CA GLY A 209 4.88 -6.10 5.99
C GLY A 209 4.16 -7.39 6.38
N ASN A 210 4.44 -7.91 7.58
CA ASN A 210 3.84 -9.15 8.11
C ASN A 210 2.78 -8.89 9.19
N ASN A 211 2.44 -7.63 9.45
CA ASN A 211 1.58 -7.27 10.55
C ASN A 211 0.13 -7.14 10.10
N LEU A 212 -0.58 -8.27 10.02
CA LEU A 212 -2.01 -8.29 9.67
C LEU A 212 -2.84 -7.32 10.53
N ALA A 213 -2.54 -7.22 11.83
CA ALA A 213 -3.23 -6.33 12.76
C ALA A 213 -2.95 -4.83 12.51
N GLY A 214 -1.90 -4.51 11.76
CA GLY A 214 -1.60 -3.14 11.32
C GLY A 214 -2.38 -2.70 10.09
N GLY A 215 -3.11 -3.61 9.43
CA GLY A 215 -3.98 -3.29 8.30
C GLY A 215 -5.34 -2.72 8.72
N ARG A 216 -6.08 -2.18 7.75
CA ARG A 216 -7.44 -1.68 7.92
C ARG A 216 -8.44 -2.79 7.57
N THR A 217 -9.26 -3.20 8.53
CA THR A 217 -10.34 -4.16 8.29
C THR A 217 -11.51 -3.48 7.56
N LEU A 218 -11.94 -4.06 6.44
CA LEU A 218 -13.13 -3.64 5.70
C LEU A 218 -14.30 -4.63 5.84
N ALA A 219 -14.01 -5.89 6.16
CA ALA A 219 -15.00 -6.89 6.54
C ALA A 219 -14.44 -7.74 7.67
N ASP A 220 -15.16 -7.82 8.79
CA ASP A 220 -14.74 -8.60 9.95
C ASP A 220 -14.75 -10.10 9.67
N TYR A 221 -13.92 -10.84 10.42
CA TYR A 221 -13.81 -12.28 10.28
C TYR A 221 -15.13 -12.99 10.62
N GLN A 222 -15.58 -13.84 9.69
CA GLN A 222 -16.72 -14.72 9.83
C GLN A 222 -16.29 -16.16 9.61
N ARG A 223 -16.63 -17.01 10.58
CA ARG A 223 -16.34 -18.45 10.52
C ARG A 223 -16.97 -19.08 9.28
N ALA A 224 -16.29 -20.09 8.75
CA ALA A 224 -16.78 -20.89 7.63
C ALA A 224 -17.88 -21.85 8.12
N VAL A 225 -19.12 -21.37 8.09
CA VAL A 225 -20.31 -22.13 8.47
C VAL A 225 -21.12 -22.46 7.22
N PRO A 226 -20.91 -23.62 6.59
CA PRO A 226 -21.71 -24.04 5.45
C PRO A 226 -23.14 -24.40 5.89
N PHE A 227 -24.12 -24.20 5.00
CA PHE A 227 -25.51 -24.61 5.26
C PHE A 227 -25.61 -26.14 5.40
N PRO A 228 -26.56 -26.65 6.21
CA PRO A 228 -26.79 -28.08 6.33
C PRO A 228 -27.01 -28.74 4.97
N ASN A 229 -26.51 -29.97 4.80
CA ASN A 229 -26.67 -30.80 3.60
C ASN A 229 -26.04 -30.24 2.31
N THR A 230 -25.17 -29.23 2.38
CA THR A 230 -24.46 -28.69 1.21
C THR A 230 -23.19 -29.46 0.83
N GLY A 231 -22.83 -30.49 1.59
CA GLY A 231 -21.58 -31.23 1.39
C GLY A 231 -20.35 -30.44 1.82
N LEU A 232 -19.17 -30.81 1.29
CA LEU A 232 -17.93 -30.10 1.55
C LEU A 232 -17.90 -28.78 0.77
N GLN A 233 -17.49 -27.71 1.45
CA GLN A 233 -17.45 -26.35 0.90
C GLN A 233 -16.04 -25.80 1.03
N SER A 234 -15.57 -25.13 -0.03
CA SER A 234 -14.21 -24.60 -0.09
C SER A 234 -14.15 -23.17 0.41
N TYR A 235 -13.28 -22.91 1.38
CA TYR A 235 -12.98 -21.58 1.89
C TYR A 235 -11.51 -21.27 1.62
N VAL A 236 -11.25 -20.13 1.00
CA VAL A 236 -9.95 -19.78 0.43
C VAL A 236 -9.40 -18.55 1.14
N PHE A 237 -8.22 -18.71 1.73
CA PHE A 237 -7.45 -17.62 2.32
C PHE A 237 -6.43 -17.14 1.30
N SER A 238 -6.50 -15.87 0.93
CA SER A 238 -5.62 -15.26 -0.06
C SER A 238 -4.96 -14.01 0.48
N LEU A 239 -3.70 -13.82 0.08
CA LEU A 239 -2.94 -12.62 0.37
C LEU A 239 -2.42 -12.09 -0.95
N LEU A 240 -2.84 -10.87 -1.28
CA LEU A 240 -2.46 -10.18 -2.49
C LEU A 240 -1.39 -9.15 -2.14
N ALA A 241 -0.21 -9.30 -2.72
CA ALA A 241 0.81 -8.26 -2.63
C ALA A 241 0.40 -7.08 -3.50
N VAL A 242 0.20 -5.91 -2.89
CA VAL A 242 0.13 -4.67 -3.66
C VAL A 242 1.56 -4.33 -4.02
N LYS A 243 1.99 -4.71 -5.23
CA LYS A 243 3.23 -4.17 -5.80
C LYS A 243 2.99 -2.68 -6.03
N VAL A 244 3.34 -1.85 -5.04
CA VAL A 244 3.57 -0.44 -5.31
C VAL A 244 4.71 -0.43 -6.32
N ALA A 245 4.39 -0.10 -7.57
CA ALA A 245 5.37 0.06 -8.65
C ALA A 245 6.20 1.32 -8.38
N VAL A 246 7.04 1.28 -7.34
CA VAL A 246 8.24 2.08 -7.35
C VAL A 246 9.12 1.41 -8.40
N ARG A 247 9.41 2.11 -9.50
CA ARG A 247 10.30 1.61 -10.56
C ARG A 247 11.52 0.94 -9.91
N GLU A 248 11.92 -0.22 -10.45
CA GLU A 248 13.28 -0.73 -10.26
C GLU A 248 14.25 0.44 -10.57
N GLY A 249 14.95 0.94 -9.56
CA GLY A 249 15.77 2.15 -9.68
C GLY A 249 15.29 3.41 -8.93
N GLN A 250 14.19 3.39 -8.16
CA GLN A 250 13.73 4.59 -7.43
C GLN A 250 13.12 4.39 -6.03
N GLY A 251 13.69 3.54 -5.15
CA GLY A 251 13.44 3.73 -3.71
C GLY A 251 13.42 2.50 -2.80
N GLN A 252 14.47 2.30 -2.01
CA GLN A 252 14.39 1.51 -0.78
C GLN A 252 13.76 2.34 0.35
N GLN A 253 12.86 1.70 1.09
CA GLN A 253 12.12 2.29 2.21
C GLN A 253 12.99 2.38 3.45
N CYS A 254 13.04 3.56 4.05
CA CYS A 254 13.62 3.74 5.36
C CYS A 254 12.73 3.08 6.42
N ALA A 255 13.27 2.12 7.15
CA ALA A 255 12.68 1.61 8.38
C ALA A 255 13.08 2.54 9.55
N ASP A 256 12.29 2.52 10.64
CA ASP A 256 12.57 3.36 11.81
C ASP A 256 13.92 3.05 12.48
N THR A 257 14.47 1.85 12.24
CA THR A 257 15.84 1.46 12.61
C THR A 257 16.74 1.35 11.38
N ALA A 258 17.64 2.32 11.21
CA ALA A 258 18.63 2.30 10.13
C ALA A 258 19.74 1.26 10.40
N ARG A 259 20.17 0.52 9.37
CA ARG A 259 21.36 -0.34 9.43
C ARG A 259 22.15 -0.32 8.13
N ASP A 260 23.47 -0.49 8.25
CA ASP A 260 24.31 -0.81 7.09
C ASP A 260 24.16 -2.30 6.78
N TYR A 261 23.70 -2.61 5.57
CA TYR A 261 23.53 -3.96 5.05
C TYR A 261 24.78 -4.48 4.35
N ALA A 262 25.61 -3.58 3.81
CA ALA A 262 26.89 -3.94 3.20
C ALA A 262 28.03 -3.75 4.20
N THR A 263 29.00 -4.67 4.17
CA THR A 263 30.16 -4.65 5.06
C THR A 263 31.25 -3.66 4.63
N ASN A 264 31.16 -3.12 3.41
CA ASN A 264 32.17 -2.24 2.82
C ASN A 264 31.72 -0.76 2.75
N CYS A 265 30.68 -0.36 3.48
CA CYS A 265 30.11 0.98 3.41
C CYS A 265 31.11 2.10 3.69
N ALA A 266 32.02 1.91 4.65
CA ALA A 266 33.05 2.89 4.98
C ALA A 266 33.93 3.26 3.76
N ALA A 267 34.21 2.29 2.87
CA ALA A 267 35.00 2.52 1.67
C ALA A 267 34.27 3.38 0.62
N PHE A 268 32.93 3.46 0.68
CA PHE A 268 32.09 4.22 -0.25
C PHE A 268 31.43 5.45 0.39
N ALA A 269 31.82 5.81 1.62
CA ALA A 269 31.22 6.94 2.34
C ALA A 269 31.33 8.28 1.57
N TYR A 270 32.39 8.44 0.76
CA TYR A 270 32.58 9.63 -0.08
C TYR A 270 31.53 9.77 -1.20
N LEU A 271 30.82 8.69 -1.54
CA LEU A 271 29.77 8.68 -2.57
C LEU A 271 28.36 8.94 -2.00
N CYS A 272 28.19 9.08 -0.68
CA CYS A 272 26.87 9.29 -0.06
C CYS A 272 26.15 10.56 -0.55
N GLY A 273 26.89 11.55 -1.08
CA GLY A 273 26.32 12.75 -1.71
C GLY A 273 26.15 12.66 -3.23
N ASN A 274 26.50 11.55 -3.86
CA ASN A 274 26.50 11.40 -5.32
C ASN A 274 25.16 10.88 -5.84
N ALA A 275 24.53 11.64 -6.74
CA ALA A 275 23.23 11.35 -7.36
C ALA A 275 23.12 9.93 -7.92
N THR A 276 24.18 9.47 -8.55
CA THR A 276 24.24 8.23 -9.32
C THR A 276 24.30 7.02 -8.40
N TYR A 277 24.99 7.16 -7.26
CA TYR A 277 25.23 6.07 -6.31
C TYR A 277 24.33 6.15 -5.08
N GLU A 278 23.61 7.26 -4.89
CA GLU A 278 22.72 7.50 -3.76
C GLU A 278 21.73 6.34 -3.58
N GLU A 279 21.16 5.82 -4.67
CA GLU A 279 20.23 4.71 -4.58
C GLU A 279 20.90 3.45 -4.01
N ALA A 280 22.01 3.03 -4.61
CA ALA A 280 22.75 1.84 -4.16
C ALA A 280 23.22 2.00 -2.71
N LEU A 281 23.70 3.18 -2.32
CA LEU A 281 24.19 3.44 -0.97
C LEU A 281 23.05 3.57 0.04
N ARG A 282 21.88 4.07 -0.35
CA ARG A 282 20.69 4.06 0.49
C ARG A 282 20.16 2.66 0.74
N THR A 283 20.34 1.76 -0.21
CA THR A 283 19.93 0.35 -0.03
C THR A 283 20.86 -0.43 0.90
N ARG A 284 22.14 -0.02 0.96
CA ARG A 284 23.22 -0.83 1.52
C ARG A 284 23.95 -0.20 2.71
N CYS A 285 23.97 1.12 2.80
CA CYS A 285 24.86 1.90 3.67
C CYS A 285 24.11 3.02 4.39
N GLN A 286 22.97 2.68 5.00
CA GLN A 286 22.07 3.64 5.61
C GLN A 286 22.73 4.42 6.75
N VAL A 287 23.34 3.74 7.72
CA VAL A 287 23.99 4.39 8.86
C VAL A 287 25.22 5.17 8.40
N THR A 288 26.07 4.57 7.57
CA THR A 288 27.28 5.21 7.05
C THR A 288 26.97 6.52 6.30
N CYS A 289 25.93 6.50 5.45
CA CYS A 289 25.53 7.68 4.68
C CYS A 289 24.52 8.57 5.42
N ARG A 290 24.18 8.27 6.67
CA ARG A 290 23.12 8.92 7.45
C ARG A 290 21.78 8.97 6.70
N PHE A 291 21.52 7.96 5.87
CA PHE A 291 20.20 7.73 5.32
C PHE A 291 19.32 7.05 6.36
N CYS A 292 18.03 7.36 6.33
CA CYS A 292 17.03 6.79 7.25
C CYS A 292 17.30 7.12 8.73
N SER A 293 18.08 8.17 9.00
CA SER A 293 18.47 8.58 10.35
C SER A 293 17.35 9.35 11.08
N GLY A 294 16.20 8.68 11.26
CA GLY A 294 15.20 8.99 12.29
C GLY A 294 14.23 10.12 11.97
N CYS A 295 12.94 9.79 12.10
CA CYS A 295 11.93 10.51 12.90
C CYS A 295 10.73 9.56 13.16
N ASN A 296 10.93 8.24 13.34
CA ASN A 296 9.84 7.28 13.60
C ASN A 296 8.57 7.45 12.71
N PHE A 297 8.75 7.78 11.43
CA PHE A 297 7.64 8.19 10.54
C PHE A 297 6.54 7.12 10.43
N HIS A 298 6.90 5.84 10.56
CA HIS A 298 5.92 4.74 10.57
C HIS A 298 5.20 4.66 11.92
N ALA A 299 5.95 4.59 13.02
CA ALA A 299 5.37 4.51 14.36
C ALA A 299 4.48 5.72 14.70
N ASP A 300 4.77 6.90 14.14
CA ASP A 300 4.00 8.13 14.35
C ASP A 300 2.85 8.33 13.35
N GLY A 301 2.56 7.32 12.52
CA GLY A 301 1.42 7.33 11.59
C GLY A 301 1.55 8.35 10.46
N ILE A 302 2.77 8.84 10.19
CA ILE A 302 3.04 9.75 9.08
C ILE A 302 3.05 8.98 7.76
N VAL A 303 3.69 7.81 7.77
CA VAL A 303 3.60 6.82 6.69
C VAL A 303 2.52 5.80 7.10
N PRO A 304 1.56 5.46 6.21
CA PRO A 304 1.43 5.90 4.81
C PRO A 304 0.59 7.18 4.62
N ARG A 305 0.03 7.77 5.69
CA ARG A 305 -0.99 8.82 5.60
C ARG A 305 -0.59 10.03 4.74
N PHE A 306 0.61 10.56 4.95
CA PHE A 306 1.10 11.77 4.28
C PHE A 306 2.04 11.49 3.11
N MET A 307 2.62 10.29 3.06
CA MET A 307 3.57 9.88 2.03
C MET A 307 3.69 8.37 2.00
N PRO A 308 4.00 7.79 0.82
CA PRO A 308 4.03 6.34 0.67
C PRO A 308 5.24 5.72 1.39
N LEU A 309 6.35 6.45 1.50
CA LEU A 309 7.63 5.98 2.05
C LEU A 309 8.22 7.01 3.01
N ALA A 310 8.95 6.58 4.03
CA ALA A 310 9.69 7.49 4.90
C ALA A 310 10.86 8.17 4.15
N PRO A 311 11.16 9.44 4.46
CA PRO A 311 12.21 10.20 3.80
C PRO A 311 13.61 9.67 4.12
N SER A 312 14.52 9.81 3.15
CA SER A 312 15.90 9.32 3.31
C SER A 312 16.76 10.20 4.21
N ARG A 313 16.41 11.48 4.36
CA ARG A 313 17.19 12.47 5.11
C ARG A 313 16.27 13.31 5.97
N ARG A 314 16.80 13.88 7.05
CA ARG A 314 16.07 14.83 7.87
C ARG A 314 16.11 16.22 7.24
N LEU A 315 14.95 16.84 7.12
CA LEU A 315 14.80 18.22 6.63
C LEU A 315 15.00 19.22 7.77
N SER A 316 15.79 20.28 7.55
CA SER A 316 15.92 21.39 8.50
C SER A 316 14.83 22.40 8.22
N VAL A 317 13.94 22.62 9.19
CA VAL A 317 12.87 23.63 9.11
C VAL A 317 12.94 24.49 10.36
N ARG A 318 13.06 25.80 10.17
CA ARG A 318 13.19 26.79 11.25
C ARG A 318 12.21 27.94 11.03
N PHE A 319 11.37 28.20 12.03
CA PHE A 319 10.49 29.35 12.06
C PHE A 319 11.25 30.64 12.41
N GLU A 320 10.70 31.80 12.03
CA GLU A 320 11.30 33.11 12.25
C GLU A 320 11.58 33.37 13.75
N GLY A 321 10.64 32.99 14.63
CA GLY A 321 10.81 33.00 16.09
C GLY A 321 11.89 32.06 16.65
N GLY A 322 12.60 31.31 15.81
CA GLY A 322 13.72 30.45 16.18
C GLY A 322 13.34 29.00 16.50
N ALA A 323 12.05 28.67 16.58
CA ALA A 323 11.60 27.31 16.79
C ALA A 323 12.01 26.40 15.63
N MET A 324 12.46 25.18 15.95
CA MET A 324 12.87 24.18 14.97
C MET A 324 11.91 23.00 14.96
N VAL A 325 11.69 22.44 13.77
CA VAL A 325 10.96 21.19 13.60
C VAL A 325 11.90 20.01 13.91
N ASP A 326 11.47 19.13 14.79
CA ASP A 326 12.27 18.02 15.32
C ASP A 326 11.43 16.77 15.56
N CYS A 327 11.27 15.95 14.52
CA CYS A 327 10.79 14.57 14.59
C CYS A 327 9.57 14.38 15.52
N GLY A 328 8.53 15.19 15.32
CA GLY A 328 7.29 15.09 16.08
C GLY A 328 7.21 15.93 17.35
N ASN A 329 8.20 16.80 17.60
CA ASN A 329 8.11 17.79 18.68
C ASN A 329 6.81 18.62 18.58
N THR A 330 6.30 19.05 19.74
CA THR A 330 5.09 19.88 19.77
C THR A 330 5.47 21.35 19.60
N LEU A 331 4.85 22.05 18.65
CA LEU A 331 5.01 23.49 18.46
C LEU A 331 3.71 24.26 18.74
N THR A 332 3.82 25.43 19.37
CA THR A 332 2.69 26.34 19.63
C THR A 332 2.44 27.31 18.46
N LEU A 333 1.33 28.06 18.49
CA LEU A 333 1.09 29.15 17.53
C LEU A 333 2.17 30.23 17.61
N GLU A 334 2.58 30.59 18.82
CA GLU A 334 3.60 31.62 19.11
C GLU A 334 4.97 31.20 18.57
N GLN A 335 5.31 29.92 18.69
CA GLN A 335 6.56 29.38 18.14
C GLN A 335 6.59 29.38 16.60
N GLN A 336 5.43 29.48 15.96
CA GLN A 336 5.28 29.65 14.52
C GLN A 336 5.11 31.12 14.11
N GLU A 337 5.19 32.08 15.04
CA GLU A 337 5.09 33.50 14.73
C GLU A 337 6.23 33.99 13.85
N GLY A 338 5.88 34.96 13.01
CA GLY A 338 6.70 35.47 11.93
C GLY A 338 5.83 36.02 10.82
N ALA A 339 6.35 37.04 10.12
CA ALA A 339 5.73 37.56 8.91
C ALA A 339 6.06 36.68 7.69
N ASN A 340 7.13 35.88 7.80
CA ASN A 340 7.66 35.08 6.70
C ASN A 340 7.41 33.57 6.90
N PRO A 341 7.30 32.79 5.82
CA PRO A 341 7.32 31.33 5.89
C PRO A 341 8.59 30.80 6.58
N PRO A 342 8.56 29.60 7.17
CA PRO A 342 9.75 29.02 7.81
C PRO A 342 10.87 28.82 6.78
N THR A 343 12.11 28.98 7.24
CA THR A 343 13.29 28.67 6.44
C THR A 343 13.43 27.15 6.33
N VAL A 344 13.52 26.66 5.09
CA VAL A 344 13.68 25.23 4.78
C VAL A 344 15.06 25.02 4.16
N ASN A 345 15.89 24.22 4.80
CA ASN A 345 17.23 23.87 4.33
C ASN A 345 17.38 22.36 4.17
N PHE A 346 17.93 21.96 3.02
CA PHE A 346 18.29 20.59 2.71
C PHE A 346 19.54 20.54 1.84
N ASP A 347 20.20 19.38 1.84
CA ASP A 347 21.39 19.12 1.03
C ASP A 347 20.98 18.86 -0.43
N GLY A 348 20.57 19.90 -1.15
CA GLY A 348 20.22 19.83 -2.57
C GLY A 348 21.45 19.77 -3.47
N GLN A 349 21.41 18.94 -4.51
CA GLN A 349 22.50 18.85 -5.48
C GLN A 349 22.46 20.00 -6.49
N ALA A 350 23.64 20.53 -6.82
CA ALA A 350 23.77 21.51 -7.89
C ALA A 350 23.22 20.91 -9.22
N ASN A 351 22.34 21.67 -9.89
CA ASN A 351 21.65 21.28 -11.13
C ASN A 351 20.52 20.23 -11.00
N ALA A 352 20.15 19.80 -9.79
CA ALA A 352 18.94 19.00 -9.58
C ALA A 352 17.73 19.90 -9.33
N LEU A 353 16.54 19.41 -9.68
CA LEU A 353 15.27 20.04 -9.37
C LEU A 353 14.58 19.28 -8.23
N TYR A 354 13.84 20.01 -7.40
CA TYR A 354 13.13 19.46 -6.26
C TYR A 354 11.71 20.01 -6.15
N THR A 355 10.83 19.22 -5.53
CA THR A 355 9.50 19.63 -5.10
C THR A 355 9.45 19.63 -3.58
N PHE A 356 8.93 20.70 -2.98
CA PHE A 356 8.68 20.83 -1.55
C PHE A 356 7.17 20.83 -1.28
N ILE A 357 6.75 20.06 -0.29
CA ILE A 357 5.36 19.99 0.17
C ILE A 357 5.33 20.08 1.70
N MET A 358 4.52 21.00 2.22
CA MET A 358 4.05 21.01 3.60
C MET A 358 2.59 20.57 3.62
N MET A 359 2.29 19.57 4.45
CA MET A 359 1.02 18.89 4.54
C MET A 359 0.50 18.89 5.97
N GLY A 360 -0.81 18.94 6.16
CA GLY A 360 -1.46 18.87 7.47
C GLY A 360 -2.74 18.03 7.39
N PRO A 361 -3.40 17.75 8.53
CA PRO A 361 -4.73 17.15 8.48
C PRO A 361 -5.70 18.08 7.75
N GLN A 362 -6.64 17.50 7.03
CA GLN A 362 -7.82 18.23 6.62
C GLN A 362 -8.88 18.14 7.71
N PHE A 363 -9.57 19.24 7.95
CA PHE A 363 -10.67 19.30 8.89
C PHE A 363 -12.01 19.40 8.16
N ASP A 364 -13.02 18.75 8.71
CA ASP A 364 -14.39 18.87 8.23
C ASP A 364 -14.96 20.25 8.62
N GLY A 365 -15.48 21.00 7.64
CA GLY A 365 -15.94 22.37 7.85
C GLY A 365 -17.19 22.50 8.74
N MET A 366 -17.96 21.42 8.93
CA MET A 366 -19.16 21.44 9.77
C MET A 366 -18.87 21.05 11.21
N THR A 367 -18.00 20.06 11.41
CA THR A 367 -17.71 19.46 12.72
C THR A 367 -16.41 19.97 13.33
N GLY A 368 -15.52 20.55 12.54
CA GLY A 368 -14.17 20.96 12.96
C GLY A 368 -13.24 19.78 13.26
N MET A 369 -13.69 18.53 13.09
CA MET A 369 -12.90 17.35 13.38
C MET A 369 -11.90 17.04 12.26
N ALA A 370 -10.74 16.50 12.63
CA ALA A 370 -9.77 16.03 11.66
C ALA A 370 -10.32 14.82 10.89
N THR A 371 -10.26 14.89 9.57
CA THR A 371 -10.60 13.79 8.66
C THR A 371 -9.36 12.91 8.42
N ASN A 372 -9.56 11.79 7.70
CA ASN A 372 -8.45 10.98 7.22
C ASN A 372 -7.71 11.60 6.01
N ASN A 373 -8.25 12.69 5.46
CA ASN A 373 -7.66 13.37 4.31
C ASN A 373 -6.55 14.33 4.74
N VAL A 374 -5.76 14.76 3.76
CA VAL A 374 -4.60 15.64 3.92
C VAL A 374 -4.89 16.95 3.20
N SER A 375 -4.43 18.05 3.79
CA SER A 375 -4.45 19.38 3.19
C SER A 375 -3.04 19.88 2.89
N VAL A 376 -2.88 20.62 1.79
CA VAL A 376 -1.60 21.28 1.43
C VAL A 376 -1.51 22.66 2.05
N HIS A 377 -0.53 22.81 2.95
CA HIS A 377 -0.18 24.08 3.57
C HIS A 377 0.82 24.88 2.74
N TRP A 378 1.73 24.23 2.02
CA TRP A 378 2.70 24.90 1.16
C TRP A 378 3.18 23.94 0.07
N LEU A 379 3.19 24.37 -1.19
CA LEU A 379 3.67 23.56 -2.31
C LEU A 379 4.51 24.43 -3.25
N VAL A 380 5.77 24.02 -3.43
CA VAL A 380 6.72 24.66 -4.34
C VAL A 380 7.36 23.58 -5.20
N VAL A 381 7.34 23.75 -6.51
CA VAL A 381 7.93 22.80 -7.48
C VAL A 381 9.10 23.43 -8.20
N ASP A 382 9.86 22.63 -8.95
CA ASP A 382 10.95 23.10 -9.81
C ASP A 382 12.02 23.91 -9.05
N ILE A 383 12.27 23.56 -7.79
CA ILE A 383 13.26 24.20 -6.90
C ILE A 383 14.67 23.86 -7.40
N PRO A 384 15.49 24.82 -7.84
CA PRO A 384 16.85 24.56 -8.29
C PRO A 384 17.80 24.35 -7.11
N GLY A 385 18.40 23.17 -7.03
CA GLY A 385 19.28 22.79 -5.93
C GLY A 385 18.57 22.84 -4.59
N ASN A 386 18.98 23.76 -3.71
CA ASN A 386 18.32 24.01 -2.42
C ASN A 386 17.70 25.42 -2.34
N ASN A 387 17.63 26.14 -3.45
CA ASN A 387 17.09 27.50 -3.48
C ASN A 387 15.56 27.49 -3.60
N LEU A 388 14.87 27.31 -2.46
CA LEU A 388 13.40 27.26 -2.40
C LEU A 388 12.74 28.47 -3.09
N ALA A 389 13.30 29.67 -2.92
CA ALA A 389 12.80 30.90 -3.52
C ALA A 389 12.95 30.95 -5.06
N GLY A 390 13.83 30.13 -5.64
CA GLY A 390 13.97 29.95 -7.08
C GLY A 390 12.97 28.97 -7.69
N GLY A 391 12.18 28.28 -6.86
CA GLY A 391 11.12 27.38 -7.31
C GLY A 391 9.85 28.13 -7.71
N ARG A 392 8.90 27.38 -8.27
CA ARG A 392 7.57 27.86 -8.63
C ARG A 392 6.56 27.46 -7.55
N THR A 393 6.01 28.45 -6.85
CA THR A 393 4.99 28.23 -5.83
C THR A 393 3.64 27.92 -6.48
N LEU A 394 3.04 26.79 -6.10
CA LEU A 394 1.70 26.38 -6.54
C LEU A 394 0.66 26.55 -5.44
N ALA A 395 1.09 26.53 -4.18
CA ALA A 395 0.25 26.82 -3.04
C ALA A 395 1.10 27.59 -2.03
N ASP A 396 0.82 28.87 -1.79
CA ASP A 396 1.55 29.68 -0.81
C ASP A 396 1.47 29.10 0.60
N TYR A 397 2.44 29.45 1.44
CA TYR A 397 2.51 29.01 2.83
C TYR A 397 1.26 29.43 3.61
N GLN A 398 0.61 28.45 4.22
CA GLN A 398 -0.45 28.62 5.21
C GLN A 398 0.03 28.05 6.54
N ARG A 399 -0.04 28.87 7.60
CA ARG A 399 0.37 28.48 8.95
C ARG A 399 -0.44 27.26 9.42
N ALA A 400 0.19 26.38 10.20
CA ALA A 400 -0.48 25.26 10.82
C ALA A 400 -1.36 25.79 11.98
N VAL A 401 -2.67 25.71 11.80
CA VAL A 401 -3.65 26.13 12.82
C VAL A 401 -4.75 25.06 12.86
N PRO A 402 -4.67 24.08 13.78
CA PRO A 402 -5.75 23.12 13.96
C PRO A 402 -6.96 23.79 14.62
N PHE A 403 -8.15 23.20 14.46
CA PHE A 403 -9.30 23.63 15.26
C PHE A 403 -9.09 23.34 16.76
N PRO A 404 -9.66 24.18 17.66
CA PRO A 404 -9.58 23.95 19.09
C PRO A 404 -10.07 22.54 19.47
N ASN A 405 -9.42 21.92 20.46
CA ASN A 405 -9.81 20.64 21.04
C ASN A 405 -9.82 19.44 20.06
N THR A 406 -9.08 19.52 18.95
CA THR A 406 -8.89 18.40 18.00
C THR A 406 -7.74 17.45 18.35
N GLY A 407 -7.09 17.66 19.50
CA GLY A 407 -5.91 16.89 19.92
C GLY A 407 -4.66 17.23 19.11
N LEU A 408 -3.63 16.38 19.23
CA LEU A 408 -2.36 16.56 18.54
C LEU A 408 -2.47 16.19 17.06
N GLN A 409 -2.23 17.18 16.21
CA GLN A 409 -2.28 17.08 14.76
C GLN A 409 -0.88 17.21 14.17
N SER A 410 -0.55 16.36 13.19
CA SER A 410 0.79 16.30 12.59
C SER A 410 0.87 17.18 11.34
N TYR A 411 1.93 17.99 11.26
CA TYR A 411 2.25 18.83 10.11
C TYR A 411 3.60 18.42 9.54
N VAL A 412 3.57 17.97 8.29
CA VAL A 412 4.62 17.17 7.67
C VAL A 412 5.25 17.92 6.51
N PHE A 413 6.57 17.96 6.49
CA PHE A 413 7.37 18.60 5.46
C PHE A 413 8.10 17.52 4.67
N ALA A 414 8.00 17.57 3.35
CA ALA A 414 8.64 16.62 2.45
C ALA A 414 9.29 17.33 1.26
N ILE A 415 10.51 16.92 0.93
CA ILE A 415 11.22 17.27 -0.30
C ILE A 415 11.25 16.02 -1.17
N TYR A 416 10.93 16.15 -2.45
CA TYR A 416 11.10 15.13 -3.48
C TYR A 416 12.10 15.61 -4.51
N ARG A 417 12.93 14.71 -5.02
CA ARG A 417 13.81 15.00 -6.14
C ARG A 417 13.04 14.79 -7.43
N GLN A 418 13.11 15.75 -8.34
CA GLN A 418 12.52 15.66 -9.65
C GLN A 418 13.51 15.02 -10.64
N VAL A 419 13.00 14.15 -11.51
CA VAL A 419 13.73 13.63 -12.67
C VAL A 419 13.86 14.71 -13.73
N GLU A 420 12.80 15.50 -13.91
CA GLU A 420 12.71 16.57 -14.90
C GLU A 420 11.86 17.74 -14.38
N ARG A 421 11.86 18.85 -15.10
CA ARG A 421 11.01 20.00 -14.77
C ARG A 421 9.55 19.59 -14.93
N LEU A 422 8.71 19.92 -13.95
CA LEU A 422 7.30 19.60 -14.03
C LEU A 422 6.60 20.50 -15.04
N ALA A 423 5.70 19.93 -15.84
CA ALA A 423 4.88 20.68 -16.78
C ALA A 423 4.03 21.75 -16.07
N ASP A 424 3.54 22.72 -16.83
CA ASP A 424 2.67 23.74 -16.27
C ASP A 424 1.39 23.13 -15.70
N MET A 425 1.17 23.41 -14.41
CA MET A 425 0.14 22.75 -13.63
C MET A 425 -0.66 23.78 -12.85
N ASN A 426 -1.98 23.64 -12.93
CA ASN A 426 -2.91 24.34 -12.06
C ASN A 426 -3.09 23.50 -10.79
N PHE A 427 -2.92 24.11 -9.62
CA PHE A 427 -3.18 23.49 -8.31
C PHE A 427 -4.28 24.27 -7.59
N PRO A 428 -5.56 24.07 -7.96
CA PRO A 428 -6.63 24.92 -7.47
C PRO A 428 -7.14 24.53 -6.07
N ASN A 429 -6.95 23.27 -5.64
CA ASN A 429 -7.51 22.77 -4.38
C ASN A 429 -6.42 22.25 -3.43
N ARG A 430 -6.43 22.77 -2.19
CA ARG A 430 -5.56 22.33 -1.10
C ARG A 430 -6.13 21.13 -0.34
N GLU A 431 -7.45 20.96 -0.36
CA GLU A 431 -8.18 19.91 0.34
C GLU A 431 -8.20 18.61 -0.45
N ASN A 432 -8.43 17.50 0.27
CA ASN A 432 -8.47 16.13 -0.23
C ASN A 432 -7.20 15.77 -1.02
N PHE A 433 -6.07 16.33 -0.60
CA PHE A 433 -4.81 16.17 -1.30
C PHE A 433 -4.30 14.75 -1.12
N ASN A 434 -4.14 14.03 -2.22
CA ASN A 434 -3.51 12.73 -2.23
C ASN A 434 -2.03 12.88 -2.60
N ALA A 435 -1.17 12.97 -1.58
CA ALA A 435 0.27 13.12 -1.75
C ALA A 435 0.91 11.94 -2.49
N ILE A 436 0.39 10.72 -2.28
CA ILE A 436 0.86 9.50 -2.94
C ILE A 436 0.56 9.59 -4.44
N ALA A 437 -0.69 9.88 -4.81
CA ALA A 437 -1.09 10.06 -6.20
C ALA A 437 -0.35 11.23 -6.86
N PHE A 438 -0.14 12.33 -6.13
CA PHE A 438 0.60 13.49 -6.60
C PHE A 438 2.04 13.13 -6.98
N ALA A 439 2.76 12.47 -6.06
CA ALA A 439 4.14 12.04 -6.28
C ALA A 439 4.24 11.02 -7.41
N SER A 440 3.29 10.08 -7.47
CA SER A 440 3.27 9.03 -8.46
C SER A 440 2.98 9.55 -9.87
N ALA A 441 1.96 10.41 -10.02
CA ALA A 441 1.60 11.02 -11.31
C ALA A 441 2.72 11.88 -11.91
N ARG A 442 3.68 12.32 -11.09
CA ARG A 442 4.78 13.21 -11.48
C ARG A 442 6.15 12.52 -11.45
N ASN A 443 6.19 11.20 -11.27
CA ASN A 443 7.44 10.44 -11.15
C ASN A 443 8.42 11.05 -10.12
N LEU A 444 7.89 11.60 -9.01
CA LEU A 444 8.72 12.17 -7.95
C LEU A 444 9.45 11.09 -7.13
N GLY A 445 9.04 9.84 -7.27
CA GLY A 445 9.64 8.71 -6.57
C GLY A 445 9.45 8.82 -5.06
N TYR A 446 10.55 8.70 -4.33
CA TYR A 446 10.57 8.71 -2.87
C TYR A 446 10.81 10.11 -2.30
N PRO A 447 10.40 10.38 -1.04
CA PRO A 447 10.77 11.62 -0.37
C PRO A 447 12.28 11.65 -0.10
N TYR A 448 12.96 12.62 -0.71
CA TYR A 448 14.39 12.87 -0.54
C TYR A 448 14.72 13.25 0.91
N ALA A 449 13.99 14.22 1.47
CA ALA A 449 14.14 14.66 2.85
C ALA A 449 12.78 14.96 3.47
N GLY A 450 12.65 14.84 4.79
CA GLY A 450 11.43 15.23 5.46
C GLY A 450 11.60 15.40 6.97
N ASN A 451 10.60 16.01 7.59
CA ASN A 451 10.51 16.25 9.03
C ASN A 451 9.05 16.59 9.36
N TYR A 452 8.66 16.56 10.63
CA TYR A 452 7.31 16.95 11.05
C TYR A 452 7.32 17.45 12.48
N PHE A 453 6.31 18.26 12.82
CA PHE A 453 5.99 18.62 14.19
C PHE A 453 4.53 18.28 14.45
N ARG A 454 4.14 18.29 15.73
CA ARG A 454 2.75 18.15 16.16
C ARG A 454 2.25 19.44 16.79
N MET A 455 0.95 19.67 16.71
CA MET A 455 0.34 20.85 17.28
C MET A 455 -1.07 20.53 17.75
N GLN A 456 -1.46 21.11 18.87
CA GLN A 456 -2.85 21.16 19.32
C GLN A 456 -3.19 22.61 19.66
N LEU A 457 -4.44 22.99 19.44
CA LEU A 457 -4.99 24.25 19.94
C LEU A 457 -5.94 23.87 21.09
N GLN A 458 -5.68 24.39 22.28
CA GLN A 458 -6.53 24.17 23.46
C GLN A 458 -7.69 25.16 23.47
#